data_AF-A0A6J7H263-F1
#
_entry.id   AF-A0A6J7H263-F1
#
_cell.length_a   1.000
_cell.length_b   1.000
_cell.length_c   1.000
_cell.angle_alpha   90.00
_cell.angle_beta   90.00
_cell.angle_gamma   90.00
#
_symmetry.space_group_name_H-M   'P 1'
#
loop_
_entity.id
_entity.type
_entity.pdbx_description
1 polymer ?
#
loop_
_entity_poly.entity_id
_entity_poly.type
_entity_poly.pdbx_seq_one_letter_code
_entity_poly.pdbx_strand_id
1 'polypeptide(L)'
;MNRITALAATVALTAGSLALTAPAAQAAPAKYKVTAKANTEIVIVKEDTVKIRGRVTPKAAGQKVVLQQRVGNKKSWKVTASAKVKGNGTYVLKDKPTTPGSREYRVVKAASKGIKKGISKSMPVEVYAWENLTSRNPGPMTNIAPAGVNIGAEYYGSSLATTTAGTPSSVEYTLGRKCIEMRASYALTDESASGATGLVAVSADGTVLASHALAVGSLVADETLDLTDVFRLKIDATTSATPAATVAVATPEVLCTR
;
A
#
# COMPACT_ATOMS: atom_id res chain seq x y z
N MET A 1 95.85 -15.28 -0.37
CA MET A 1 94.70 -16.15 -0.69
C MET A 1 94.17 -15.78 -2.07
N ASN A 2 94.24 -16.76 -2.95
CA ASN A 2 93.66 -16.99 -4.29
C ASN A 2 93.06 -15.87 -5.17
N ARG A 3 93.68 -15.81 -6.37
CA ARG A 3 93.25 -15.43 -7.73
C ARG A 3 91.75 -15.65 -8.08
N ILE A 4 91.22 -14.88 -9.04
CA ILE A 4 90.79 -15.34 -10.39
C ILE A 4 90.18 -14.18 -11.23
N THR A 5 90.68 -14.10 -12.46
CA THR A 5 90.25 -13.37 -13.68
C THR A 5 88.89 -13.81 -14.26
N ALA A 6 88.14 -12.90 -14.91
CA ALA A 6 87.33 -13.24 -16.09
C ALA A 6 86.92 -12.01 -16.94
N LEU A 7 87.10 -12.15 -18.26
CA LEU A 7 86.81 -11.21 -19.34
C LEU A 7 85.35 -11.28 -19.83
N ALA A 8 84.87 -10.13 -20.32
CA ALA A 8 84.06 -9.86 -21.52
C ALA A 8 82.94 -10.81 -22.00
N ALA A 9 81.76 -10.22 -22.28
CA ALA A 9 80.99 -10.46 -23.51
C ALA A 9 79.96 -9.32 -23.72
N THR A 10 80.18 -8.48 -24.73
CA THR A 10 79.26 -7.44 -25.17
C THR A 10 78.27 -8.05 -26.16
N VAL A 11 76.99 -8.16 -25.78
CA VAL A 11 75.91 -8.60 -26.67
C VAL A 11 75.09 -7.38 -27.08
N ALA A 12 75.16 -7.01 -28.36
CA ALA A 12 74.32 -5.99 -28.96
C ALA A 12 72.95 -6.59 -29.31
N LEU A 13 71.90 -6.17 -28.60
CA LEU A 13 70.51 -6.49 -28.95
C LEU A 13 69.92 -5.41 -29.86
N THR A 14 69.52 -5.81 -31.06
CA THR A 14 68.74 -5.01 -32.00
C THR A 14 67.27 -4.99 -31.56
N ALA A 15 66.78 -3.81 -31.15
CA ALA A 15 65.39 -3.60 -30.76
C ALA A 15 64.47 -3.47 -31.99
N GLY A 16 63.84 -4.56 -32.40
CA GLY A 16 62.77 -4.54 -33.40
C GLY A 16 61.47 -4.00 -32.80
N SER A 17 61.00 -2.85 -33.32
CA SER A 17 59.75 -2.21 -32.88
C SER A 17 58.53 -2.99 -33.39
N LEU A 18 58.01 -3.93 -32.60
CA LEU A 18 56.68 -4.49 -32.82
C LEU A 18 55.62 -3.45 -32.42
N ALA A 19 55.06 -2.76 -33.41
CA ALA A 19 53.88 -1.93 -33.22
C ALA A 19 52.67 -2.82 -32.85
N LEU A 20 52.44 -2.98 -31.56
CA LEU A 20 51.20 -3.55 -31.02
C LEU A 20 50.04 -2.63 -31.42
N THR A 21 49.30 -2.97 -32.47
CA THR A 21 48.00 -2.39 -32.76
C THR A 21 47.06 -2.75 -31.61
N ALA A 22 46.92 -1.84 -30.64
CA ALA A 22 45.92 -1.97 -29.58
C ALA A 22 44.54 -2.14 -30.23
N PRO A 23 43.74 -3.15 -29.86
CA PRO A 23 42.37 -3.26 -30.33
C PRO A 23 41.64 -1.98 -29.96
N ALA A 24 41.09 -1.28 -30.96
CA ALA A 24 40.24 -0.13 -30.72
C ALA A 24 39.11 -0.57 -29.77
N ALA A 25 39.09 -0.02 -28.55
CA ALA A 25 38.07 -0.31 -27.56
C ALA A 25 36.71 0.09 -28.14
N GLN A 26 35.96 -0.90 -28.61
CA GLN A 26 34.69 -0.69 -29.27
C GLN A 26 33.71 -0.12 -28.24
N ALA A 27 33.28 1.12 -28.45
CA ALA A 27 32.43 1.85 -27.51
C ALA A 27 31.20 1.00 -27.16
N ALA A 28 30.96 0.83 -25.85
CA ALA A 28 29.84 0.03 -25.38
C ALA A 28 28.52 0.54 -26.00
N PRO A 29 27.66 -0.35 -26.53
CA PRO A 29 26.45 0.06 -27.22
C PRO A 29 25.56 0.89 -26.30
N ALA A 30 25.15 2.07 -26.80
CA ALA A 30 24.34 3.02 -26.05
C ALA A 30 23.06 2.39 -25.49
N LYS A 31 22.69 2.74 -24.26
CA LYS A 31 21.50 2.24 -23.55
C LYS A 31 20.63 3.42 -23.12
N TYR A 32 19.31 3.28 -23.22
CA TYR A 32 18.40 4.28 -22.67
C TYR A 32 18.53 4.36 -21.14
N LYS A 33 18.75 5.56 -20.62
CA LYS A 33 18.53 5.92 -19.22
C LYS A 33 17.07 6.35 -19.06
N VAL A 34 16.34 5.64 -18.20
CA VAL A 34 14.93 5.93 -17.90
C VAL A 34 14.84 6.32 -16.44
N THR A 35 14.34 7.52 -16.15
CA THR A 35 13.99 7.94 -14.78
C THR A 35 12.49 7.89 -14.60
N ALA A 36 12.02 7.59 -13.40
CA ALA A 36 10.61 7.56 -13.05
C ALA A 36 10.45 7.96 -11.57
N LYS A 37 9.36 8.65 -11.25
CA LYS A 37 8.91 8.96 -9.90
C LYS A 37 7.38 8.86 -9.85
N ALA A 38 6.85 8.13 -8.88
CA ALA A 38 5.43 8.13 -8.56
C ALA A 38 5.05 9.41 -7.80
N ASN A 39 3.82 9.88 -7.96
CA ASN A 39 3.31 11.04 -7.22
C ASN A 39 3.01 10.74 -5.75
N THR A 40 2.75 9.47 -5.43
CA THR A 40 2.40 8.99 -4.09
C THR A 40 2.94 7.58 -3.91
N GLU A 41 3.19 7.20 -2.66
CA GLU A 41 3.57 5.86 -2.23
C GLU A 41 2.40 5.11 -1.59
N ILE A 42 1.31 5.80 -1.24
CA ILE A 42 0.06 5.22 -0.72
C ILE A 42 -1.09 5.59 -1.66
N VAL A 43 -1.97 4.64 -1.94
CA VAL A 43 -3.10 4.79 -2.87
C VAL A 43 -4.34 4.13 -2.28
N ILE A 44 -5.46 4.84 -2.27
CA ILE A 44 -6.77 4.28 -1.91
C ILE A 44 -7.52 3.86 -3.18
N VAL A 45 -7.97 2.60 -3.22
CA VAL A 45 -8.73 2.04 -4.34
C VAL A 45 -10.00 2.85 -4.59
N LYS A 46 -10.33 3.11 -5.87
CA LYS A 46 -11.44 3.94 -6.37
C LYS A 46 -11.35 5.46 -6.11
N GLU A 47 -10.47 5.90 -5.22
CA GLU A 47 -10.29 7.31 -4.89
C GLU A 47 -9.07 7.91 -5.63
N ASP A 48 -7.95 7.19 -5.60
CA ASP A 48 -6.68 7.69 -6.09
C ASP A 48 -6.28 7.23 -7.49
N THR A 49 -5.30 7.94 -8.07
CA THR A 49 -4.65 7.54 -9.32
C THR A 49 -3.14 7.72 -9.20
N VAL A 50 -2.41 6.64 -9.44
CA VAL A 50 -0.94 6.66 -9.51
C VAL A 50 -0.53 7.34 -10.81
N LYS A 51 0.21 8.45 -10.68
CA LYS A 51 0.80 9.20 -11.80
C LYS A 51 2.31 9.05 -11.75
N ILE A 52 2.86 8.37 -12.74
CA ILE A 52 4.31 8.16 -12.85
C ILE A 52 4.87 9.10 -13.90
N ARG A 53 5.78 9.97 -13.47
CA ARG A 53 6.45 10.96 -14.32
C ARG A 53 7.91 10.61 -14.48
N GLY A 54 8.46 10.88 -15.66
CA GLY A 54 9.85 10.54 -15.92
C GLY A 54 10.43 11.10 -17.20
N ARG A 55 11.67 10.71 -17.47
CA ARG A 55 12.45 11.12 -18.66
C ARG A 55 13.19 9.94 -19.27
N VAL A 56 13.36 9.98 -20.58
CA VAL A 56 14.19 9.05 -21.36
C VAL A 56 15.36 9.81 -21.98
N THR A 57 16.58 9.30 -21.78
CA THR A 57 17.82 9.83 -22.37
C THR A 57 18.60 8.70 -23.07
N PRO A 58 19.08 8.88 -24.32
CA PRO A 58 18.83 10.04 -25.19
C PRO A 58 17.34 10.19 -25.55
N LYS A 59 16.95 11.39 -26.02
CA LYS A 59 15.55 11.73 -26.27
C LYS A 59 14.93 10.76 -27.29
N ALA A 60 13.83 10.13 -26.90
CA ALA A 60 13.14 9.11 -27.67
C ALA A 60 11.75 9.61 -28.15
N ALA A 61 11.66 10.85 -28.60
CA ALA A 61 10.39 11.51 -28.91
C ALA A 61 9.50 10.69 -29.86
N GLY A 62 8.20 10.64 -29.57
CA GLY A 62 7.20 9.86 -30.30
C GLY A 62 7.21 8.36 -30.01
N GLN A 63 8.29 7.83 -29.40
CA GLN A 63 8.39 6.42 -29.09
C GLN A 63 7.63 6.04 -27.81
N LYS A 64 7.21 4.78 -27.72
CA LYS A 64 6.44 4.23 -26.61
C LYS A 64 7.32 3.93 -25.40
N VAL A 65 6.84 4.28 -24.21
CA VAL A 65 7.26 3.74 -22.91
C VAL A 65 6.10 2.97 -22.31
N VAL A 66 6.40 1.91 -21.57
CA VAL A 66 5.40 1.07 -20.91
C VAL A 66 5.60 1.11 -19.40
N LEU A 67 4.49 1.23 -18.68
CA LEU A 67 4.43 0.99 -17.25
C LEU A 67 4.29 -0.51 -17.03
N GLN A 68 5.16 -1.06 -16.20
CA GLN A 68 5.04 -2.42 -15.70
C GLN A 68 4.79 -2.38 -14.20
N GLN A 69 3.92 -3.27 -13.73
CA GLN A 69 3.65 -3.50 -12.33
C GLN A 69 4.00 -4.94 -11.93
N ARG A 70 4.32 -5.12 -10.65
CA ARG A 70 4.46 -6.40 -9.99
C ARG A 70 3.71 -6.33 -8.65
N VAL A 71 2.84 -7.29 -8.38
CA VAL A 71 1.96 -7.26 -7.19
C VAL A 71 2.48 -8.26 -6.15
N GLY A 72 2.69 -7.80 -4.93
CA GLY A 72 3.29 -8.54 -3.83
C GLY A 72 4.63 -9.19 -4.23
N ASN A 73 4.84 -10.42 -3.76
CA ASN A 73 6.07 -11.18 -3.99
C ASN A 73 6.12 -11.93 -5.34
N LYS A 74 5.22 -11.60 -6.28
CA LYS A 74 5.22 -12.24 -7.61
C LYS A 74 6.52 -11.91 -8.34
N LYS A 75 7.08 -12.87 -9.08
CA LYS A 75 8.31 -12.67 -9.86
C LYS A 75 8.07 -11.99 -11.23
N SER A 76 6.84 -12.02 -11.72
CA SER A 76 6.49 -11.54 -13.07
C SER A 76 6.02 -10.08 -13.09
N TRP A 77 6.51 -9.35 -14.09
CA TRP A 77 6.10 -7.97 -14.38
C TRP A 77 4.99 -7.98 -15.44
N LYS A 78 3.89 -7.29 -15.19
CA LYS A 78 2.78 -7.12 -16.13
C LYS A 78 2.71 -5.69 -16.63
N VAL A 79 2.45 -5.51 -17.92
CA VAL A 79 2.22 -4.16 -18.49
C VAL A 79 0.83 -3.68 -18.06
N THR A 80 0.73 -2.45 -17.57
CA THR A 80 -0.55 -1.84 -17.15
C THR A 80 -0.93 -0.60 -17.94
N ALA A 81 0.06 0.17 -18.36
CA ALA A 81 -0.16 1.40 -19.09
C ALA A 81 0.95 1.63 -20.11
N SER A 82 0.70 2.56 -21.03
CA SER A 82 1.72 3.03 -21.95
C SER A 82 1.49 4.48 -22.36
N ALA A 83 2.57 5.16 -22.75
CA ALA A 83 2.54 6.54 -23.18
C ALA A 83 3.62 6.77 -24.24
N LYS A 84 3.49 7.86 -25.00
CA LYS A 84 4.54 8.33 -25.90
C LYS A 84 5.45 9.32 -25.17
N VAL A 85 6.74 9.26 -25.47
CA VAL A 85 7.73 10.24 -24.99
C VAL A 85 7.54 11.55 -25.76
N LYS A 86 7.45 12.67 -25.05
CA LYS A 86 7.31 14.02 -25.63
C LYS A 86 8.62 14.47 -26.30
N GLY A 87 8.57 15.55 -27.10
CA GLY A 87 9.74 16.13 -27.76
C GLY A 87 10.89 16.50 -26.81
N ASN A 88 10.57 16.90 -25.58
CA ASN A 88 11.55 17.21 -24.54
C ASN A 88 12.11 15.98 -23.79
N GLY A 89 11.74 14.76 -24.19
CA GLY A 89 12.17 13.49 -23.59
C GLY A 89 11.37 13.05 -22.35
N THR A 90 10.32 13.79 -21.96
CA THR A 90 9.51 13.46 -20.78
C THR A 90 8.29 12.60 -21.11
N TYR A 91 7.72 11.95 -20.10
CA TYR A 91 6.48 11.17 -20.23
C TYR A 91 5.68 11.19 -18.92
N VAL A 92 4.39 10.85 -19.03
CA VAL A 92 3.50 10.62 -17.88
C VAL A 92 2.69 9.35 -18.15
N LEU A 93 2.69 8.44 -17.19
CA LEU A 93 1.89 7.21 -17.18
C LEU A 93 0.90 7.29 -16.01
N LYS A 94 -0.28 6.70 -16.17
CA LYS A 94 -1.31 6.66 -15.12
C LYS A 94 -1.72 5.21 -14.89
N ASP A 95 -1.97 4.86 -13.63
CA ASP A 95 -2.52 3.57 -13.22
C ASP A 95 -3.60 3.78 -12.16
N LYS A 96 -4.68 3.00 -12.23
CA LYS A 96 -5.77 3.01 -11.26
C LYS A 96 -5.88 1.62 -10.63
N PRO A 97 -5.18 1.36 -9.52
CA PRO A 97 -5.29 0.11 -8.80
C PRO A 97 -6.74 -0.20 -8.42
N THR A 98 -7.16 -1.44 -8.66
CA THR A 98 -8.51 -1.94 -8.30
C THR A 98 -8.50 -2.96 -7.17
N THR A 99 -7.32 -3.36 -6.70
CA THR A 99 -7.16 -4.36 -5.64
C THR A 99 -6.14 -3.88 -4.62
N PRO A 100 -6.38 -4.04 -3.31
CA PRO A 100 -5.38 -3.72 -2.29
C PRO A 100 -4.16 -4.65 -2.37
N GLY A 101 -3.07 -4.25 -1.70
CA GLY A 101 -1.80 -4.97 -1.64
C GLY A 101 -0.62 -4.17 -2.18
N SER A 102 0.57 -4.55 -1.71
CA SER A 102 1.83 -3.94 -2.14
C SER A 102 2.10 -4.11 -3.63
N ARG A 103 2.59 -3.06 -4.28
CA ARG A 103 2.94 -3.04 -5.70
C ARG A 103 4.31 -2.42 -5.92
N GLU A 104 5.03 -2.96 -6.88
CA GLU A 104 6.19 -2.29 -7.46
C GLU A 104 5.90 -1.86 -8.89
N TYR A 105 6.22 -0.63 -9.20
CA TYR A 105 6.15 -0.08 -10.54
C TYR A 105 7.53 0.14 -11.13
N ARG A 106 7.67 -0.06 -12.44
CA ARG A 106 8.82 0.38 -13.22
C ARG A 106 8.42 0.80 -14.62
N VAL A 107 9.20 1.69 -15.21
CA VAL A 107 9.00 2.12 -16.58
C VAL A 107 10.06 1.50 -17.47
N VAL A 108 9.62 0.95 -18.60
CA VAL A 108 10.49 0.33 -19.59
C VAL A 108 10.41 1.09 -20.91
N LYS A 109 11.57 1.45 -21.44
CA LYS A 109 11.75 1.88 -22.82
C LYS A 109 12.40 0.76 -23.61
N ALA A 110 11.67 0.16 -24.56
CA ALA A 110 12.19 -0.86 -25.45
C ALA A 110 13.38 -0.35 -26.29
N ALA A 111 14.23 -1.28 -26.74
CA ALA A 111 15.34 -0.97 -27.64
C ALA A 111 14.81 -0.40 -28.97
N SER A 112 15.53 0.56 -29.54
CA SER A 112 15.18 1.16 -30.84
C SER A 112 16.33 2.02 -31.35
N LYS A 113 16.43 2.19 -32.68
CA LYS A 113 17.45 3.05 -33.32
C LYS A 113 18.88 2.74 -32.84
N GLY A 114 19.23 1.46 -32.73
CA GLY A 114 20.55 1.01 -32.25
C GLY A 114 20.80 1.20 -30.75
N ILE A 115 19.86 1.77 -29.99
CA ILE A 115 20.00 1.99 -28.54
C ILE A 115 19.31 0.86 -27.78
N LYS A 116 20.04 0.24 -26.85
CA LYS A 116 19.56 -0.85 -25.98
C LYS A 116 18.46 -0.39 -25.03
N LYS A 117 17.61 -1.34 -24.62
CA LYS A 117 16.49 -1.16 -23.69
C LYS A 117 16.91 -0.47 -22.37
N GLY A 118 16.09 0.46 -21.90
CA GLY A 118 16.24 1.14 -20.61
C GLY A 118 15.12 0.77 -19.63
N ILE A 119 15.44 0.70 -18.35
CA ILE A 119 14.51 0.39 -17.25
C ILE A 119 14.75 1.39 -16.12
N SER A 120 13.69 1.94 -15.53
CA SER A 120 13.79 2.81 -14.35
C SER A 120 14.11 2.02 -13.08
N LYS A 121 14.44 2.73 -11.99
CA LYS A 121 14.35 2.14 -10.64
C LYS A 121 12.90 1.68 -10.38
N SER A 122 12.75 0.65 -9.55
CA SER A 122 11.45 0.25 -9.02
C SER A 122 10.93 1.34 -8.07
N MET A 123 9.61 1.53 -8.05
CA MET A 123 8.91 2.44 -7.16
C MET A 123 7.88 1.60 -6.38
N PRO A 124 8.07 1.37 -5.07
CA PRO A 124 7.06 0.72 -4.25
C PRO A 124 5.87 1.66 -4.07
N VAL A 125 4.68 1.07 -4.08
CA VAL A 125 3.41 1.75 -3.81
C VAL A 125 2.52 0.77 -3.06
N GLU A 126 2.04 1.17 -1.90
CA GLU A 126 1.09 0.43 -1.09
C GLU A 126 -0.33 0.84 -1.48
N VAL A 127 -1.20 -0.15 -1.67
CA VAL A 127 -2.58 0.09 -2.12
C VAL A 127 -3.55 -0.40 -1.05
N TYR A 128 -4.36 0.50 -0.53
CA TYR A 128 -5.38 0.22 0.47
C TYR A 128 -6.78 0.22 -0.14
N ALA A 129 -7.70 -0.50 0.49
CA ALA A 129 -9.12 -0.47 0.16
C ALA A 129 -9.95 -0.52 1.44
N TRP A 130 -11.07 0.19 1.43
CA TRP A 130 -12.10 0.06 2.45
C TRP A 130 -12.74 -1.32 2.38
N GLU A 131 -12.85 -1.97 3.53
CA GLU A 131 -13.50 -3.26 3.71
C GLU A 131 -14.43 -3.19 4.93
N ASN A 132 -15.64 -3.72 4.81
CA ASN A 132 -16.56 -3.88 5.95
C ASN A 132 -15.93 -4.75 7.03
N LEU A 133 -15.81 -4.22 8.24
CA LEU A 133 -15.27 -4.94 9.40
C LEU A 133 -16.12 -6.17 9.73
N THR A 134 -17.45 -6.09 9.54
CA THR A 134 -18.39 -7.20 9.71
C THR A 134 -18.20 -8.36 8.73
N SER A 135 -17.53 -8.11 7.60
CA SER A 135 -17.19 -9.16 6.61
C SER A 135 -15.87 -9.88 6.93
N ARG A 136 -15.14 -9.43 7.95
CA ARG A 136 -13.88 -10.04 8.39
C ARG A 136 -14.18 -11.10 9.45
N ASN A 137 -13.36 -12.14 9.49
CA ASN A 137 -13.47 -13.16 10.55
C ASN A 137 -13.17 -12.51 11.91
N PRO A 138 -14.12 -12.50 12.86
CA PRO A 138 -13.84 -12.04 14.20
C PRO A 138 -12.96 -13.04 14.95
N GLY A 139 -12.25 -12.55 15.96
CA GLY A 139 -11.62 -13.34 17.01
C GLY A 139 -12.64 -13.70 18.11
N PRO A 140 -12.24 -13.66 19.39
CA PRO A 140 -13.17 -13.75 20.50
C PRO A 140 -14.31 -12.73 20.37
N MET A 141 -15.52 -13.21 20.62
CA MET A 141 -16.76 -12.45 20.50
C MET A 141 -17.72 -12.88 21.59
N THR A 142 -18.37 -11.92 22.26
CA THR A 142 -19.32 -12.14 23.36
C THR A 142 -20.45 -11.14 23.25
N ASN A 143 -21.70 -11.60 23.25
CA ASN A 143 -22.92 -10.77 23.27
C ASN A 143 -23.01 -9.65 22.22
N ILE A 144 -22.27 -9.75 21.12
CA ILE A 144 -22.33 -8.83 19.98
C ILE A 144 -22.28 -9.66 18.71
N ALA A 145 -23.00 -9.25 17.67
CA ALA A 145 -23.02 -9.98 16.40
C ALA A 145 -23.21 -9.01 15.21
N PRO A 146 -22.79 -9.42 14.00
CA PRO A 146 -23.18 -8.73 12.78
C PRO A 146 -24.72 -8.69 12.64
N ALA A 147 -25.27 -7.52 12.38
CA ALA A 147 -26.70 -7.30 12.22
C ALA A 147 -27.00 -6.13 11.27
N GLY A 148 -28.21 -6.14 10.69
CA GLY A 148 -28.82 -4.94 10.14
C GLY A 148 -29.59 -4.23 11.24
N VAL A 149 -29.43 -2.91 11.38
CA VAL A 149 -30.09 -2.12 12.44
C VAL A 149 -30.72 -0.86 11.86
N ASN A 150 -31.73 -0.33 12.54
CA ASN A 150 -32.26 1.00 12.26
C ASN A 150 -31.74 1.99 13.32
N ILE A 151 -31.25 3.13 12.86
CA ILE A 151 -30.80 4.26 13.69
C ILE A 151 -31.37 5.52 13.07
N GLY A 152 -32.16 6.29 13.82
CA GLY A 152 -32.76 7.52 13.32
C GLY A 152 -33.69 7.30 12.12
N ALA A 153 -34.38 6.15 12.06
CA ALA A 153 -35.19 5.68 10.94
C ALA A 153 -34.41 5.38 9.64
N GLU A 154 -33.07 5.31 9.69
CA GLU A 154 -32.22 4.88 8.58
C GLU A 154 -31.67 3.46 8.82
N TYR A 155 -31.66 2.64 7.77
CA TYR A 155 -31.23 1.25 7.85
C TYR A 155 -29.74 1.08 7.54
N TYR A 156 -29.00 0.51 8.48
CA TYR A 156 -27.57 0.20 8.38
C TYR A 156 -27.37 -1.32 8.30
N GLY A 157 -27.21 -1.85 7.09
CA GLY A 157 -27.21 -3.28 6.81
C GLY A 157 -25.92 -4.06 7.11
N SER A 158 -24.85 -3.41 7.58
CA SER A 158 -23.56 -4.06 7.86
C SER A 158 -22.98 -3.61 9.19
N SER A 159 -23.75 -3.75 10.26
CA SER A 159 -23.46 -3.22 11.59
C SER A 159 -23.06 -4.33 12.57
N LEU A 160 -22.48 -3.95 13.71
CA LEU A 160 -22.35 -4.81 14.88
C LEU A 160 -23.34 -4.33 15.94
N ALA A 161 -24.12 -5.24 16.51
CA ALA A 161 -25.11 -4.89 17.53
C ALA A 161 -25.02 -5.82 18.74
N THR A 162 -25.23 -5.26 19.94
CA THR A 162 -25.31 -6.04 21.18
C THR A 162 -26.52 -6.97 21.13
N THR A 163 -26.38 -8.22 21.55
CA THR A 163 -27.46 -9.22 21.49
C THR A 163 -28.25 -9.35 22.79
N THR A 164 -27.68 -8.91 23.91
CA THR A 164 -28.27 -9.08 25.24
C THR A 164 -28.15 -7.77 26.02
N ALA A 165 -29.29 -7.12 26.28
CA ALA A 165 -29.32 -5.88 27.05
C ALA A 165 -28.74 -6.07 28.47
N GLY A 166 -28.08 -5.03 29.00
CA GLY A 166 -27.52 -5.09 30.36
C GLY A 166 -26.24 -5.90 30.51
N THR A 167 -25.79 -6.60 29.46
CA THR A 167 -24.67 -7.53 29.55
C THR A 167 -23.46 -6.98 28.79
N PRO A 168 -22.25 -7.05 29.37
CA PRO A 168 -21.04 -6.69 28.64
C PRO A 168 -20.89 -7.48 27.35
N SER A 169 -20.52 -6.76 26.30
CA SER A 169 -20.40 -7.27 24.94
C SER A 169 -19.04 -6.88 24.37
N SER A 170 -18.42 -7.76 23.60
CA SER A 170 -17.11 -7.49 23.01
C SER A 170 -16.87 -8.28 21.73
N VAL A 171 -16.10 -7.70 20.81
CA VAL A 171 -15.58 -8.39 19.63
C VAL A 171 -14.18 -7.91 19.31
N GLU A 172 -13.31 -8.83 18.91
CA GLU A 172 -11.94 -8.53 18.53
C GLU A 172 -11.65 -8.88 17.08
N TYR A 173 -10.77 -8.12 16.43
CA TYR A 173 -10.31 -8.36 15.07
C TYR A 173 -8.79 -8.31 15.00
N THR A 174 -8.18 -9.33 14.40
CA THR A 174 -6.76 -9.28 14.06
C THR A 174 -6.59 -8.53 12.74
N LEU A 175 -5.99 -7.35 12.80
CA LEU A 175 -5.70 -6.51 11.64
C LEU A 175 -4.31 -6.78 11.06
N GLY A 176 -3.40 -7.33 11.88
CA GLY A 176 -2.08 -7.76 11.42
C GLY A 176 -1.20 -6.63 10.88
N ARG A 177 -1.43 -5.38 11.35
CA ARG A 177 -0.72 -4.17 10.91
C ARG A 177 -0.92 -3.83 9.44
N LYS A 178 -2.03 -4.29 8.86
CA LYS A 178 -2.37 -4.06 7.45
C LYS A 178 -3.39 -2.96 7.24
N CYS A 179 -4.02 -2.48 8.30
CA CYS A 179 -5.02 -1.43 8.22
C CYS A 179 -4.43 -0.15 8.80
N ILE A 180 -4.86 1.00 8.29
CA ILE A 180 -4.35 2.32 8.71
C ILE A 180 -5.45 3.24 9.23
N GLU A 181 -6.71 2.92 8.94
CA GLU A 181 -7.85 3.74 9.37
C GLU A 181 -9.06 2.83 9.59
N MET A 182 -9.88 3.18 10.58
CA MET A 182 -11.25 2.68 10.74
C MET A 182 -12.20 3.86 10.62
N ARG A 183 -13.39 3.63 10.06
CA ARG A 183 -14.52 4.54 10.20
C ARG A 183 -15.77 3.80 10.66
N ALA A 184 -16.55 4.41 11.53
CA ALA A 184 -17.81 3.84 11.99
C ALA A 184 -18.73 4.92 12.56
N SER A 185 -20.02 4.58 12.63
CA SER A 185 -21.00 5.36 13.40
C SER A 185 -21.41 4.61 14.67
N TYR A 186 -21.74 5.33 15.74
CA TYR A 186 -22.12 4.76 17.03
C TYR A 186 -23.45 5.34 17.53
N ALA A 187 -24.38 4.48 17.91
CA ALA A 187 -25.68 4.90 18.43
C ALA A 187 -26.35 3.79 19.26
N LEU A 188 -27.43 4.16 19.96
CA LEU A 188 -28.48 3.20 20.31
C LEU A 188 -29.40 3.00 19.10
N THR A 189 -29.85 1.78 18.86
CA THR A 189 -30.79 1.50 17.78
C THR A 189 -32.19 2.03 18.10
N ASP A 190 -33.02 2.19 17.08
CA ASP A 190 -34.42 2.64 17.21
C ASP A 190 -35.30 1.69 18.04
N GLU A 191 -34.86 0.45 18.26
CA GLU A 191 -35.54 -0.53 19.12
C GLU A 191 -35.28 -0.29 20.61
N SER A 192 -34.31 0.57 20.96
CA SER A 192 -33.98 0.88 22.35
C SER A 192 -35.07 1.74 22.98
N ALA A 193 -35.50 1.38 24.19
CA ALA A 193 -36.55 2.12 24.88
C ALA A 193 -36.05 3.50 25.35
N SER A 194 -36.95 4.49 25.38
CA SER A 194 -36.62 5.85 25.85
C SER A 194 -36.02 5.83 27.26
N GLY A 195 -34.98 6.64 27.47
CA GLY A 195 -34.23 6.68 28.73
C GLY A 195 -33.18 5.57 28.88
N ALA A 196 -33.05 4.67 27.90
CA ALA A 196 -31.97 3.69 27.88
C ALA A 196 -30.62 4.34 27.56
N THR A 197 -29.56 3.70 28.03
CA THR A 197 -28.18 4.18 27.88
C THR A 197 -27.27 3.08 27.36
N GLY A 198 -26.15 3.48 26.78
CA GLY A 198 -25.09 2.57 26.39
C GLY A 198 -23.72 3.21 26.42
N LEU A 199 -22.70 2.38 26.29
CA LEU A 199 -21.31 2.79 26.12
C LEU A 199 -20.71 1.96 24.98
N VAL A 200 -19.95 2.59 24.11
CA VAL A 200 -19.02 1.91 23.20
C VAL A 200 -17.61 2.38 23.51
N ALA A 201 -16.66 1.45 23.59
CA ALA A 201 -15.24 1.76 23.59
C ALA A 201 -14.55 0.99 22.46
N VAL A 202 -13.72 1.69 21.69
CA VAL A 202 -12.86 1.08 20.68
C VAL A 202 -11.42 1.17 21.18
N SER A 203 -10.72 0.04 21.20
CA SER A 203 -9.32 -0.03 21.60
C SER A 203 -8.48 -0.75 20.56
N ALA A 204 -7.22 -0.34 20.46
CA ALA A 204 -6.20 -0.94 19.61
C ALA A 204 -5.02 -1.36 20.48
N ASP A 205 -4.64 -2.64 20.41
CA ASP A 205 -3.52 -3.22 21.16
C ASP A 205 -3.56 -2.89 22.67
N GLY A 206 -4.76 -2.78 23.24
CA GLY A 206 -5.01 -2.46 24.65
C GLY A 206 -5.13 -0.96 24.97
N THR A 207 -4.86 -0.07 24.02
CA THR A 207 -5.04 1.38 24.16
C THR A 207 -6.41 1.80 23.66
N VAL A 208 -7.18 2.53 24.47
CA VAL A 208 -8.48 3.09 24.05
C VAL A 208 -8.26 4.19 23.02
N LEU A 209 -8.84 4.04 21.84
CA LEU A 209 -8.84 5.04 20.77
C LEU A 209 -10.04 5.99 20.86
N ALA A 210 -11.21 5.44 21.21
CA ALA A 210 -12.44 6.20 21.36
C ALA A 210 -13.35 5.57 22.43
N SER A 211 -14.15 6.39 23.08
CA SER A 211 -15.16 5.96 24.06
C SER A 211 -16.34 6.92 24.05
N HIS A 212 -17.54 6.39 23.84
CA HIS A 212 -18.76 7.17 23.67
C HIS A 212 -19.84 6.67 24.63
N ALA A 213 -20.35 7.57 25.46
CA ALA A 213 -21.61 7.37 26.16
C ALA A 213 -22.77 7.72 25.22
N LEU A 214 -23.75 6.83 25.14
CA LEU A 214 -24.84 6.88 24.17
C LEU A 214 -26.19 6.93 24.87
N ALA A 215 -27.10 7.70 24.29
CA ALA A 215 -28.50 7.77 24.66
C ALA A 215 -29.39 7.64 23.41
N VAL A 216 -30.68 7.34 23.60
CA VAL A 216 -31.64 7.26 22.48
C VAL A 216 -31.70 8.61 21.77
N GLY A 217 -31.59 8.59 20.43
CA GLY A 217 -31.55 9.79 19.59
C GLY A 217 -30.18 10.44 19.44
N SER A 218 -29.13 9.92 20.11
CA SER A 218 -27.74 10.33 19.85
C SER A 218 -27.12 9.49 18.74
N LEU A 219 -26.34 10.15 17.88
CA LEU A 219 -25.56 9.52 16.82
C LEU A 219 -24.18 10.18 16.77
N VAL A 220 -23.14 9.37 16.95
CA VAL A 220 -21.77 9.73 16.55
C VAL A 220 -21.60 9.24 15.12
N ALA A 221 -21.62 10.15 14.15
CA ALA A 221 -21.61 9.81 12.73
C ALA A 221 -20.19 9.79 12.16
N ASP A 222 -19.87 8.73 11.42
CA ASP A 222 -18.68 8.56 10.56
C ASP A 222 -17.35 8.98 11.22
N GLU A 223 -17.18 8.64 12.50
CA GLU A 223 -15.93 8.90 13.20
C GLU A 223 -14.81 8.04 12.63
N THR A 224 -13.66 8.68 12.39
CA THR A 224 -12.45 8.02 11.88
C THR A 224 -11.42 7.82 12.99
N LEU A 225 -10.82 6.64 13.06
CA LEU A 225 -9.80 6.27 14.03
C LEU A 225 -8.53 5.82 13.30
N ASP A 226 -7.36 6.29 13.76
CA ASP A 226 -6.07 5.85 13.25
C ASP A 226 -5.78 4.41 13.69
N LEU A 227 -5.47 3.55 12.71
CA LEU A 227 -5.10 2.16 12.94
C LEU A 227 -3.67 1.84 12.48
N THR A 228 -2.84 2.85 12.25
CA THR A 228 -1.45 2.66 11.85
C THR A 228 -0.73 1.74 12.83
N ASP A 229 -0.07 0.71 12.28
CA ASP A 229 0.67 -0.33 13.02
C ASP A 229 -0.15 -1.15 14.04
N VAL A 230 -1.48 -1.07 14.01
CA VAL A 230 -2.35 -1.83 14.92
C VAL A 230 -2.40 -3.31 14.56
N PHE A 231 -2.14 -4.16 15.55
CA PHE A 231 -2.24 -5.61 15.40
C PHE A 231 -3.65 -6.12 15.74
N ARG A 232 -4.23 -5.67 16.85
CA ARG A 232 -5.52 -6.12 17.39
C ARG A 232 -6.44 -4.92 17.62
N LEU A 233 -7.61 -4.95 17.02
CA LEU A 233 -8.72 -4.04 17.31
C LEU A 233 -9.71 -4.74 18.23
N LYS A 234 -10.25 -4.05 19.22
CA LYS A 234 -11.31 -4.53 20.11
C LYS A 234 -12.39 -3.48 20.25
N ILE A 235 -13.63 -3.93 20.14
CA ILE A 235 -14.82 -3.12 20.40
C ILE A 235 -15.48 -3.72 21.64
N ASP A 236 -15.63 -2.90 22.67
CA ASP A 236 -16.39 -3.21 23.88
C ASP A 236 -17.67 -2.38 23.89
N ALA A 237 -18.78 -2.99 24.30
CA ALA A 237 -20.06 -2.32 24.44
C ALA A 237 -20.80 -2.78 25.70
N THR A 238 -21.50 -1.85 26.34
CA THR A 238 -22.42 -2.13 27.45
C THR A 238 -23.71 -1.33 27.26
N THR A 239 -24.83 -1.87 27.73
CA THR A 239 -26.14 -1.20 27.66
C THR A 239 -26.87 -1.30 28.99
N SER A 240 -27.88 -0.46 29.20
CA SER A 240 -28.83 -0.64 30.29
C SER A 240 -29.69 -1.88 30.08
N ALA A 241 -29.98 -2.61 31.16
CA ALA A 241 -30.92 -3.74 31.16
C ALA A 241 -32.38 -3.25 31.19
N THR A 242 -32.63 -2.19 31.96
CA THR A 242 -33.96 -1.60 32.17
C THR A 242 -33.83 -0.08 32.24
N PRO A 243 -34.47 0.69 31.33
CA PRO A 243 -35.03 0.21 30.06
C PRO A 243 -33.96 -0.47 29.19
N ALA A 244 -34.37 -1.49 28.42
CA ALA A 244 -33.46 -2.26 27.59
C ALA A 244 -32.94 -1.40 26.41
N ALA A 245 -31.64 -1.54 26.13
CA ALA A 245 -30.97 -0.88 25.00
C ALA A 245 -30.18 -1.88 24.15
N THR A 246 -30.10 -1.54 22.86
CA THR A 246 -29.22 -2.17 21.89
C THR A 246 -28.26 -1.11 21.37
N VAL A 247 -26.97 -1.30 21.63
CA VAL A 247 -25.91 -0.48 21.04
C VAL A 247 -25.58 -1.03 19.67
N ALA A 248 -25.35 -0.14 18.72
CA ALA A 248 -24.84 -0.47 17.41
C ALA A 248 -23.54 0.29 17.08
N VAL A 249 -22.60 -0.43 16.48
CA VAL A 249 -21.51 0.13 15.68
C VAL A 249 -21.93 -0.04 14.22
N ALA A 250 -22.41 1.04 13.62
CA ALA A 250 -23.02 1.06 12.31
C ALA A 250 -21.98 1.16 11.19
N THR A 251 -22.12 0.26 10.21
CA THR A 251 -21.28 0.16 9.00
C THR A 251 -19.78 0.34 9.26
N PRO A 252 -19.17 -0.34 10.25
CA PRO A 252 -17.76 -0.20 10.51
C PRO A 252 -16.95 -0.69 9.30
N GLU A 253 -16.07 0.15 8.80
CA GLU A 253 -15.14 -0.15 7.71
C GLU A 253 -13.71 0.08 8.17
N VAL A 254 -12.79 -0.70 7.62
CA VAL A 254 -11.35 -0.56 7.85
C VAL A 254 -10.63 -0.40 6.51
N LEU A 255 -9.68 0.53 6.45
CA LEU A 255 -8.85 0.79 5.28
C LEU A 255 -7.61 -0.09 5.34
N CYS A 256 -7.59 -1.19 4.58
CA CYS A 256 -6.56 -2.22 4.69
C CYS A 256 -5.84 -2.54 3.37
N THR A 257 -4.60 -3.00 3.50
CA THR A 257 -3.80 -3.64 2.44
C THR A 257 -3.73 -5.17 2.63
N ARG A 258 -3.10 -5.89 1.69
CA ARG A 258 -2.97 -7.36 1.67
C ARG A 258 -1.57 -7.86 2.00
#